data_AF-A0A194VT64-F1
#
_entry.id   AF-A0A194VT64-F1
#
_cell.length_a   1.000
_cell.length_b   1.000
_cell.length_c   1.000
_cell.angle_alpha   90.00
_cell.angle_beta   90.00
_cell.angle_gamma   90.00
#
_symmetry.space_group_name_H-M   'P 1'
#
loop_
_entity.id
_entity.type
_entity.pdbx_description
1 polymer ?
#
loop_
_entity_poly.entity_id
_entity_poly.type
_entity_poly.pdbx_seq_one_letter_code
_entity_poly.pdbx_strand_id
1 'polypeptide(L)'
;MHTVTHLPFLQTQLLRPCLATRHLQVFRVNTNTTPLRTNTRKAKHTYSASMGISNYGLWKATPTKWDGTASSTHGHLTFTDSTDSSTSYEADVNIMSSGSDKQLVYWLVSSYKAKKPSTSQLQALSQGFAKQSGSDSLALDLLREDLVDVDSGILLSHNPEDPDEKGDILSYLDPIMNEAVSSKATIYIWGSQWSDSDGSSGIHDIHMNQGSSGSFESENGTYQDGGIVIEFSDRWEGVFLAFATQATKTDSKGDPDGPTFAATLGGDSSSSSSSSGSADNTTSGGSRQGTNGVGIEAAIVNPVGRDDSEDVYLMNRSATRHSLKGWTVENEKGGSEELHGKISAHAKKRIPIKEFRLSNRGGKIVLKDAQGGVVSEVSYTEREAKKEGKLLYFAN
;
A
#
# COMPACT_ATOMS: atom_id res chain seq x y z
N MET A 1 -14.86 -53.71 36.88
CA MET A 1 -16.24 -54.17 36.63
C MET A 1 -17.00 -53.05 35.92
N HIS A 2 -17.48 -53.31 34.70
CA HIS A 2 -18.65 -52.72 34.02
C HIS A 2 -18.75 -51.18 33.84
N THR A 3 -19.14 -50.59 32.69
CA THR A 3 -19.24 -51.00 31.28
C THR A 3 -19.38 -49.71 30.44
N VAL A 4 -18.97 -49.79 29.18
CA VAL A 4 -19.14 -48.89 28.01
C VAL A 4 -20.59 -48.39 27.77
N THR A 5 -20.76 -47.18 27.19
CA THR A 5 -21.60 -46.82 25.99
C THR A 5 -21.60 -45.28 25.72
N HIS A 6 -21.03 -44.78 24.61
CA HIS A 6 -21.56 -44.48 23.25
C HIS A 6 -22.17 -43.05 23.02
N LEU A 7 -21.58 -42.31 22.04
CA LEU A 7 -22.00 -41.08 21.29
C LEU A 7 -23.40 -41.22 20.60
N PRO A 8 -24.03 -40.28 19.80
CA PRO A 8 -23.55 -39.08 19.01
C PRO A 8 -24.57 -37.88 18.81
N PHE A 9 -24.30 -37.02 17.79
CA PHE A 9 -25.15 -36.02 17.03
C PHE A 9 -24.99 -34.52 17.37
N LEU A 10 -24.45 -33.64 16.49
CA LEU A 10 -25.03 -32.96 15.29
C LEU A 10 -26.42 -32.35 15.56
N GLN A 11 -26.76 -31.08 15.31
CA GLN A 11 -26.64 -30.33 14.05
C GLN A 11 -27.15 -28.86 14.19
N THR A 12 -26.68 -27.97 13.29
CA THR A 12 -27.35 -26.80 12.66
C THR A 12 -27.58 -25.45 13.38
N GLN A 13 -26.82 -24.46 12.89
CA GLN A 13 -27.20 -23.14 12.35
C GLN A 13 -28.47 -22.44 12.83
N LEU A 14 -28.31 -21.16 13.22
CA LEU A 14 -29.13 -20.05 12.73
C LEU A 14 -28.32 -18.75 12.81
N LEU A 15 -27.72 -18.37 11.68
CA LEU A 15 -27.30 -16.99 11.41
C LEU A 15 -28.57 -16.13 11.35
N ARG A 16 -28.62 -15.05 12.14
CA ARG A 16 -29.59 -13.97 11.94
C ARG A 16 -28.85 -12.68 11.60
N PRO A 17 -29.27 -11.96 10.55
CA PRO A 17 -28.66 -10.70 10.14
C PRO A 17 -29.06 -9.58 11.11
N CYS A 18 -28.09 -8.81 11.59
CA CYS A 18 -28.35 -7.60 12.37
C CYS A 18 -28.72 -6.47 11.40
N LEU A 19 -30.03 -6.18 11.28
CA LEU A 19 -30.51 -4.98 10.62
C LEU A 19 -30.19 -3.77 11.52
N ALA A 20 -29.35 -2.87 11.03
CA ALA A 20 -29.18 -1.54 11.60
C ALA A 20 -30.51 -0.77 11.49
N THR A 21 -31.18 -0.57 12.62
CA THR A 21 -32.42 0.18 12.70
C THR A 21 -32.10 1.67 12.83
N ARG A 22 -32.26 2.44 11.75
CA ARG A 22 -32.24 3.91 11.79
C ARG A 22 -33.43 4.40 12.60
N HIS A 23 -33.18 5.04 13.74
CA HIS A 23 -34.21 5.79 14.47
C HIS A 23 -34.54 7.09 13.72
N LEU A 24 -35.69 7.09 13.03
CA LEU A 24 -36.35 8.29 12.52
C LEU A 24 -37.08 8.97 13.69
N GLN A 25 -36.60 10.14 14.10
CA GLN A 25 -37.29 10.95 15.11
C GLN A 25 -38.45 11.70 14.43
N VAL A 26 -39.68 11.32 14.76
CA VAL A 26 -40.92 11.92 14.23
C VAL A 26 -41.19 13.25 14.94
N PHE A 27 -41.11 14.37 14.23
CA PHE A 27 -41.65 15.65 14.69
C PHE A 27 -43.15 15.76 14.35
N ARG A 28 -43.97 15.99 15.37
CA ARG A 28 -45.40 16.33 15.25
C ARG A 28 -45.56 17.66 14.51
N VAL A 29 -46.33 17.66 13.44
CA VAL A 29 -46.82 18.87 12.77
C VAL A 29 -48.04 19.39 13.54
N ASN A 30 -47.94 20.58 14.13
CA ASN A 30 -49.08 21.33 14.63
C ASN A 30 -49.42 22.41 13.60
N THR A 31 -50.63 22.36 13.04
CA THR A 31 -51.10 23.33 12.04
C THR A 31 -51.86 24.43 12.76
N ASN A 32 -51.36 25.67 12.67
CA ASN A 32 -52.20 26.86 12.84
C ASN A 32 -51.66 28.01 11.98
N THR A 33 -52.57 28.58 11.21
CA THR A 33 -52.40 29.55 10.14
C THR A 33 -52.58 30.98 10.64
N THR A 34 -51.62 31.88 10.39
CA THR A 34 -51.85 33.30 10.06
C THR A 34 -50.55 33.96 9.53
N PRO A 35 -50.57 34.84 8.51
CA PRO A 35 -49.36 35.35 7.89
C PRO A 35 -48.94 36.70 8.47
N LEU A 36 -47.68 36.85 8.84
CA LEU A 36 -47.05 38.15 9.09
C LEU A 36 -45.72 38.23 8.34
N ARG A 37 -45.66 39.21 7.45
CA ARG A 37 -44.53 39.53 6.58
C ARG A 37 -43.64 40.53 7.31
N THR A 38 -42.48 40.13 7.80
CA THR A 38 -41.39 41.06 8.14
C THR A 38 -40.04 40.46 7.82
N ASN A 39 -39.20 41.33 7.27
CA ASN A 39 -37.95 41.09 6.57
C ASN A 39 -36.78 41.24 7.56
N THR A 40 -36.00 40.18 7.85
CA THR A 40 -34.68 40.34 8.50
C THR A 40 -33.79 39.09 8.39
N ARG A 41 -32.71 39.22 7.61
CA ARG A 41 -31.40 38.55 7.68
C ARG A 41 -31.36 37.07 8.10
N LYS A 42 -31.24 36.17 7.11
CA LYS A 42 -30.67 34.84 7.32
C LYS A 42 -29.22 35.00 7.79
N ALA A 43 -28.98 34.79 9.07
CA ALA A 43 -27.65 34.45 9.55
C ALA A 43 -27.27 33.12 8.87
N LYS A 44 -26.34 33.15 7.92
CA LYS A 44 -25.62 31.96 7.50
C LYS A 44 -24.86 31.48 8.73
N HIS A 45 -25.38 30.46 9.42
CA HIS A 45 -24.54 29.60 10.24
C HIS A 45 -23.61 28.87 9.25
N THR A 46 -22.44 29.46 9.01
CA THR A 46 -21.29 28.73 8.50
C THR A 46 -20.88 27.76 9.58
N TYR A 47 -21.42 26.54 9.54
CA TYR A 47 -20.69 25.41 10.08
C TYR A 47 -19.38 25.37 9.30
N SER A 48 -18.28 25.76 9.94
CA SER A 48 -16.96 25.35 9.49
C SER A 48 -16.98 23.83 9.58
N ALA A 49 -17.29 23.14 8.48
CA ALA A 49 -16.91 21.75 8.37
C ALA A 49 -15.40 21.73 8.67
N SER A 50 -14.99 20.95 9.66
CA SER A 50 -13.57 20.66 9.81
C SER A 50 -13.12 20.07 8.48
N MET A 51 -12.23 20.77 7.78
CA MET A 51 -11.55 20.18 6.64
C MET A 51 -10.50 19.23 7.22
N GLY A 52 -10.44 18.01 6.67
CA GLY A 52 -9.52 16.99 7.12
C GLY A 52 -10.12 15.93 8.04
N ILE A 53 -9.38 14.84 8.22
CA ILE A 53 -9.80 13.72 9.05
C ILE A 53 -9.77 14.05 10.55
N SER A 54 -10.62 13.38 11.32
CA SER A 54 -10.72 13.55 12.77
C SER A 54 -9.65 12.72 13.50
N ASN A 55 -9.33 13.09 14.75
CA ASN A 55 -8.45 12.31 15.64
C ASN A 55 -7.13 11.83 15.00
N TYR A 56 -6.57 12.65 14.12
CA TYR A 56 -5.31 12.33 13.45
C TYR A 56 -4.14 12.21 14.42
N GLY A 57 -3.30 11.21 14.20
CA GLY A 57 -2.06 11.06 14.97
C GLY A 57 -1.17 9.93 14.49
N LEU A 58 -0.22 9.59 15.35
CA LEU A 58 0.84 8.63 15.14
C LEU A 58 0.86 7.63 16.29
N TRP A 59 0.84 6.34 15.97
CA TRP A 59 0.92 5.25 16.95
C TRP A 59 2.26 4.53 16.84
N LYS A 60 3.01 4.47 17.95
CA LYS A 60 4.19 3.60 18.06
C LYS A 60 3.80 2.30 18.79
N ALA A 61 3.99 1.17 18.14
CA ALA A 61 3.47 -0.11 18.61
C ALA A 61 4.34 -1.31 18.18
N THR A 62 3.94 -2.50 18.62
CA THR A 62 4.47 -3.79 18.19
C THR A 62 3.34 -4.61 17.54
N PRO A 63 3.46 -5.03 16.26
CA PRO A 63 2.47 -5.84 15.59
C PRO A 63 2.47 -7.27 16.14
N THR A 64 1.29 -7.89 16.20
CA THR A 64 1.10 -9.24 16.75
C THR A 64 0.44 -10.19 15.76
N LYS A 65 -0.36 -9.68 14.82
CA LYS A 65 -0.99 -10.48 13.76
C LYS A 65 -1.29 -9.60 12.54
N TRP A 66 -1.10 -10.17 11.35
CA TRP A 66 -1.60 -9.60 10.10
C TRP A 66 -2.64 -10.55 9.50
N ASP A 67 -3.76 -10.00 9.02
CA ASP A 67 -4.79 -10.71 8.27
C ASP A 67 -5.25 -9.84 7.09
N GLY A 68 -4.60 -10.03 5.95
CA GLY A 68 -4.94 -9.33 4.71
C GLY A 68 -6.34 -9.66 4.17
N THR A 69 -6.97 -10.72 4.66
CA THR A 69 -8.28 -11.20 4.16
C THR A 69 -9.44 -10.88 5.09
N ALA A 70 -9.20 -10.11 6.15
CA ALA A 70 -10.17 -9.80 7.19
C ALA A 70 -11.42 -9.08 6.65
N SER A 71 -11.27 -8.25 5.61
CA SER A 71 -12.38 -7.60 4.93
C SER A 71 -12.14 -7.47 3.43
N SER A 72 -13.13 -6.94 2.69
CA SER A 72 -13.01 -6.70 1.25
C SER A 72 -12.26 -5.41 0.89
N THR A 73 -12.09 -4.49 1.84
CA THR A 73 -11.52 -3.15 1.59
C THR A 73 -10.36 -2.79 2.50
N HIS A 74 -10.18 -3.53 3.60
CA HIS A 74 -9.09 -3.38 4.56
C HIS A 74 -8.51 -4.73 4.98
N GLY A 75 -7.18 -4.82 5.08
CA GLY A 75 -6.49 -5.85 5.83
C GLY A 75 -6.29 -5.40 7.28
N HIS A 76 -6.34 -6.34 8.22
CA HIS A 76 -6.31 -6.01 9.65
C HIS A 76 -4.92 -6.31 10.23
N LEU A 77 -4.27 -5.29 10.77
CA LEU A 77 -3.05 -5.44 11.56
C LEU A 77 -3.39 -5.32 13.05
N THR A 78 -3.32 -6.43 13.78
CA THR A 78 -3.44 -6.43 15.23
C THR A 78 -2.12 -6.02 15.86
N PHE A 79 -2.15 -5.15 16.87
CA PHE A 79 -0.94 -4.68 17.56
C PHE A 79 -1.17 -4.37 19.04
N THR A 80 -0.07 -4.22 19.79
CA THR A 80 -0.05 -3.75 21.19
C THR A 80 0.90 -2.57 21.33
N ASP A 81 0.60 -1.66 22.26
CA ASP A 81 1.43 -0.52 22.62
C ASP A 81 1.87 -0.53 24.10
N SER A 82 1.73 -1.68 24.76
CA SER A 82 2.25 -1.90 26.11
C SER A 82 2.79 -3.31 26.31
N THR A 83 3.72 -3.43 27.26
CA THR A 83 4.32 -4.72 27.66
C THR A 83 3.46 -5.51 28.65
N ASP A 84 2.34 -4.96 29.11
CA ASP A 84 1.45 -5.53 30.13
C ASP A 84 0.13 -5.98 29.46
N SER A 85 0.20 -7.12 28.77
CA SER A 85 -0.71 -7.42 27.65
C SER A 85 -2.01 -8.09 28.08
N SER A 86 -3.10 -7.31 28.11
CA SER A 86 -4.43 -7.78 27.68
C SER A 86 -5.08 -6.87 26.64
N THR A 87 -4.57 -5.65 26.47
CA THR A 87 -5.13 -4.68 25.52
C THR A 87 -4.51 -4.89 24.15
N SER A 88 -5.36 -4.98 23.15
CA SER A 88 -5.01 -5.14 21.74
C SER A 88 -5.77 -4.12 20.93
N TYR A 89 -5.14 -3.63 19.88
CA TYR A 89 -5.70 -2.65 18.96
C TYR A 89 -5.66 -3.21 17.53
N GLU A 90 -6.40 -2.54 16.65
CA GLU A 90 -6.51 -2.91 15.24
C GLU A 90 -6.16 -1.73 14.33
N ALA A 91 -5.38 -1.98 13.29
CA ALA A 91 -5.13 -1.03 12.21
C ALA A 91 -5.84 -1.52 10.95
N ASP A 92 -6.72 -0.69 10.40
CA ASP A 92 -7.47 -0.97 9.17
C ASP A 92 -6.68 -0.45 7.96
N VAL A 93 -5.84 -1.31 7.39
CA VAL A 93 -4.96 -0.94 6.26
C VAL A 93 -5.72 -1.11 4.95
N ASN A 94 -5.92 -0.02 4.21
CA ASN A 94 -6.67 -0.04 2.95
C ASN A 94 -6.05 -1.00 1.93
N ILE A 95 -6.88 -1.93 1.42
CA ILE A 95 -6.52 -2.88 0.35
C ILE A 95 -7.36 -2.71 -0.91
N MET A 96 -8.45 -1.93 -0.84
CA MET A 96 -9.28 -1.61 -1.99
C MET A 96 -10.07 -0.33 -1.76
N SER A 97 -10.30 0.46 -2.82
CA SER A 97 -11.21 1.60 -2.76
C SER A 97 -12.68 1.17 -2.69
N SER A 98 -13.48 1.90 -1.91
CA SER A 98 -14.94 1.73 -1.88
C SER A 98 -15.64 2.40 -3.08
N GLY A 99 -14.97 3.31 -3.79
CA GLY A 99 -15.46 4.05 -4.96
C GLY A 99 -15.61 3.21 -6.23
N SER A 100 -15.96 3.84 -7.35
CA SER A 100 -16.11 3.13 -8.64
C SER A 100 -14.77 2.66 -9.21
N ASP A 101 -13.73 3.48 -9.03
CA ASP A 101 -12.36 3.06 -9.26
C ASP A 101 -11.84 2.40 -7.98
N LYS A 102 -11.41 1.16 -8.12
CA LYS A 102 -10.99 0.26 -7.04
C LYS A 102 -9.49 0.25 -6.81
N GLN A 103 -8.74 0.90 -7.71
CA GLN A 103 -7.29 0.85 -7.74
C GLN A 103 -6.66 1.67 -6.61
N LEU A 104 -5.53 1.16 -6.12
CA LEU A 104 -4.65 1.83 -5.18
C LEU A 104 -3.30 2.05 -5.84
N VAL A 105 -2.58 3.06 -5.36
CA VAL A 105 -1.15 3.20 -5.59
C VAL A 105 -0.42 2.73 -4.35
N TYR A 106 0.62 1.93 -4.56
CA TYR A 106 1.47 1.40 -3.50
C TYR A 106 2.90 1.90 -3.65
N TRP A 107 3.50 2.35 -2.55
CA TRP A 107 4.94 2.60 -2.43
C TRP A 107 5.52 1.78 -1.29
N LEU A 108 6.64 1.12 -1.58
CA LEU A 108 7.56 0.62 -0.57
C LEU A 108 8.85 1.43 -0.60
N VAL A 109 9.08 2.22 0.44
CA VAL A 109 10.32 2.96 0.66
C VAL A 109 11.30 2.07 1.44
N SER A 110 12.07 1.26 0.73
CA SER A 110 12.96 0.22 1.29
C SER A 110 14.15 0.74 2.13
N SER A 111 14.45 2.04 2.03
CA SER A 111 15.44 2.72 2.88
C SER A 111 14.85 4.01 3.43
N TYR A 112 13.87 3.89 4.32
CA TYR A 112 13.19 5.05 4.89
C TYR A 112 14.17 5.96 5.64
N LYS A 113 14.39 7.15 5.09
CA LYS A 113 15.33 8.17 5.57
C LYS A 113 14.77 9.58 5.34
N ALA A 114 13.49 9.76 5.68
CA ALA A 114 12.84 11.05 5.56
C ALA A 114 13.50 12.08 6.48
N LYS A 115 13.51 13.34 6.04
CA LYS A 115 13.92 14.46 6.91
C LYS A 115 12.91 14.66 8.03
N LYS A 116 11.63 14.44 7.73
CA LYS A 116 10.51 14.56 8.64
C LYS A 116 9.40 13.59 8.23
N PRO A 117 8.87 12.79 9.17
CA PRO A 117 9.46 12.46 10.46
C PRO A 117 10.74 11.62 10.30
N SER A 118 11.87 12.07 10.87
CA SER A 118 13.12 11.30 10.80
C SER A 118 13.10 10.06 11.71
N THR A 119 13.89 9.04 11.38
CA THR A 119 13.98 7.81 12.18
C THR A 119 14.36 8.07 13.64
N SER A 120 15.24 9.05 13.92
CA SER A 120 15.58 9.44 15.29
C SER A 120 14.41 10.07 16.06
N GLN A 121 13.56 10.85 15.39
CA GLN A 121 12.35 11.40 16.01
C GLN A 121 11.34 10.29 16.33
N LEU A 122 11.18 9.31 15.41
CA LEU A 122 10.33 8.14 15.62
C LEU A 122 10.82 7.28 16.79
N GLN A 123 12.12 7.01 16.86
CA GLN A 123 12.73 6.24 17.95
C GLN A 123 12.52 6.92 19.32
N ALA A 124 12.55 8.25 19.38
CA ALA A 124 12.36 9.01 20.60
C ALA A 124 10.92 9.00 21.14
N LEU A 125 9.93 8.59 20.33
CA LEU A 125 8.54 8.49 20.79
C LEU A 125 8.38 7.39 21.85
N SER A 126 7.55 7.67 22.84
CA SER A 126 7.00 6.64 23.73
C SER A 126 6.06 5.72 22.95
N GLN A 127 5.91 4.47 23.39
CA GLN A 127 4.83 3.62 22.85
C GLN A 127 3.47 4.25 23.14
N GLY A 128 2.52 3.99 22.24
CA GLY A 128 1.16 4.51 22.32
C GLY A 128 0.83 5.49 21.20
N PHE A 129 -0.42 5.96 21.24
CA PHE A 129 -0.94 6.94 20.31
C PHE A 129 -0.60 8.38 20.75
N ALA A 130 -0.08 9.17 19.82
CA ALA A 130 0.21 10.59 20.00
C ALA A 130 -0.48 11.41 18.91
N LYS A 131 -1.40 12.30 19.29
CA LYS A 131 -2.04 13.25 18.37
C LYS A 131 -1.01 14.10 17.63
N GLN A 132 -1.19 14.25 16.32
CA GLN A 132 -0.35 15.07 15.46
C GLN A 132 -1.18 16.18 14.83
N SER A 133 -0.56 17.31 14.49
CA SER A 133 -1.23 18.41 13.81
C SER A 133 -0.23 19.35 13.16
N GLY A 134 -0.43 19.57 11.86
CA GLY A 134 0.31 20.57 11.09
C GLY A 134 1.78 20.22 10.83
N SER A 135 2.44 21.11 10.10
CA SER A 135 3.81 20.94 9.61
C SER A 135 4.87 20.86 10.69
N ASP A 136 4.57 21.27 11.92
CA ASP A 136 5.56 21.33 13.01
C ASP A 136 5.62 20.03 13.82
N SER A 137 4.58 19.19 13.77
CA SER A 137 4.54 17.89 14.46
C SER A 137 5.19 16.76 13.65
N LEU A 138 5.03 15.49 14.04
CA LEU A 138 5.45 14.33 13.24
C LEU A 138 4.33 13.85 12.31
N ALA A 139 3.48 14.77 11.85
CA ALA A 139 2.44 14.46 10.88
C ALA A 139 3.06 14.10 9.54
N LEU A 140 2.40 13.26 8.73
CA LEU A 140 2.83 12.94 7.37
C LEU A 140 2.15 13.84 6.36
N ASP A 141 2.92 14.27 5.37
CA ASP A 141 2.41 14.76 4.10
C ASP A 141 3.25 14.16 2.96
N LEU A 142 2.70 13.14 2.27
CA LEU A 142 3.42 12.32 1.30
C LEU A 142 4.02 13.16 0.17
N LEU A 143 3.29 14.17 -0.27
CA LEU A 143 3.65 15.02 -1.41
C LEU A 143 4.52 16.20 -0.99
N ARG A 144 4.23 16.88 0.13
CA ARG A 144 4.99 18.07 0.56
C ARG A 144 6.31 17.75 1.25
N GLU A 145 6.44 16.55 1.82
CA GLU A 145 7.67 16.12 2.52
C GLU A 145 8.54 15.19 1.66
N ASP A 146 8.22 15.02 0.37
CA ASP A 146 8.92 14.16 -0.58
C ASP A 146 9.12 12.73 -0.02
N LEU A 147 8.10 12.20 0.68
CA LEU A 147 8.16 10.85 1.28
C LEU A 147 8.07 9.75 0.22
N VAL A 148 7.47 10.07 -0.93
CA VAL A 148 7.33 9.19 -2.08
C VAL A 148 7.76 9.92 -3.34
N ASP A 149 8.39 9.18 -4.25
CA ASP A 149 8.48 9.59 -5.65
C ASP A 149 7.19 9.13 -6.36
N VAL A 150 6.39 10.09 -6.82
CA VAL A 150 5.10 9.82 -7.49
C VAL A 150 5.29 8.82 -8.64
N ASP A 151 6.32 9.01 -9.46
CA ASP A 151 6.56 8.19 -10.66
C ASP A 151 7.04 6.77 -10.32
N SER A 152 7.53 6.56 -9.10
CA SER A 152 7.92 5.24 -8.60
C SER A 152 6.74 4.38 -8.12
N GLY A 153 5.57 5.01 -7.95
CA GLY A 153 4.36 4.38 -7.43
C GLY A 153 3.84 3.25 -8.29
N ILE A 154 3.39 2.18 -7.65
CA ILE A 154 2.81 1.04 -8.32
C ILE A 154 1.29 1.23 -8.36
N LEU A 155 0.76 1.62 -9.51
CA LEU A 155 -0.68 1.64 -9.75
C LEU A 155 -1.20 0.20 -9.88
N LEU A 156 -1.83 -0.29 -8.83
CA LEU A 156 -2.34 -1.65 -8.78
C LEU A 156 -3.54 -1.78 -9.72
N SER A 157 -3.46 -2.72 -10.67
CA SER A 157 -4.60 -3.06 -11.50
C SER A 157 -5.71 -3.67 -10.65
N HIS A 158 -6.96 -3.29 -10.96
CA HIS A 158 -8.16 -3.90 -10.41
C HIS A 158 -9.04 -4.43 -11.54
N ASN A 159 -8.54 -5.42 -12.26
CA ASN A 159 -9.35 -6.18 -13.19
C ASN A 159 -9.72 -7.54 -12.56
N PRO A 160 -10.94 -7.71 -12.01
CA PRO A 160 -11.33 -8.95 -11.35
C PRO A 160 -11.39 -10.15 -12.32
N GLU A 161 -11.39 -9.93 -13.63
CA GLU A 161 -11.50 -10.96 -14.66
C GLU A 161 -10.15 -11.39 -15.27
N ASP A 162 -9.08 -10.60 -15.14
CA ASP A 162 -7.75 -10.97 -15.67
C ASP A 162 -6.85 -11.48 -14.53
N PRO A 163 -6.57 -12.79 -14.46
CA PRO A 163 -5.78 -13.40 -13.38
C PRO A 163 -4.32 -12.93 -13.34
N ASP A 164 -3.80 -12.36 -14.43
CA ASP A 164 -2.47 -11.73 -14.48
C ASP A 164 -2.50 -10.25 -14.04
N GLU A 165 -3.68 -9.63 -13.97
CA GLU A 165 -3.91 -8.25 -13.52
C GLU A 165 -4.60 -8.19 -12.15
N LYS A 166 -4.69 -9.33 -11.47
CA LYS A 166 -4.85 -9.35 -10.01
C LYS A 166 -3.57 -8.79 -9.38
N GLY A 167 -3.38 -7.48 -9.50
CA GLY A 167 -2.46 -6.68 -8.69
C GLY A 167 -3.00 -6.62 -7.27
N ASP A 168 -3.15 -7.79 -6.66
CA ASP A 168 -3.60 -7.92 -5.28
C ASP A 168 -2.55 -7.25 -4.41
N ILE A 169 -2.93 -6.14 -3.80
CA ILE A 169 -2.10 -5.41 -2.85
C ILE A 169 -1.55 -6.33 -1.75
N LEU A 170 -2.22 -7.43 -1.43
CA LEU A 170 -1.74 -8.44 -0.49
C LEU A 170 -0.44 -9.11 -0.95
N SER A 171 -0.19 -9.21 -2.26
CA SER A 171 1.11 -9.67 -2.78
C SER A 171 2.28 -8.73 -2.44
N TYR A 172 1.99 -7.52 -1.95
CA TYR A 172 2.95 -6.53 -1.48
C TYR A 172 2.91 -6.36 0.04
N LEU A 173 1.72 -6.33 0.63
CA LEU A 173 1.54 -6.15 2.07
C LEU A 173 1.85 -7.42 2.86
N ASP A 174 1.43 -8.60 2.40
CA ASP A 174 1.60 -9.85 3.16
C ASP A 174 3.07 -10.12 3.51
N PRO A 175 4.05 -10.04 2.58
CA PRO A 175 5.44 -10.33 2.92
C PRO A 175 5.99 -9.38 4.00
N ILE A 176 5.77 -8.07 3.86
CA ILE A 176 6.34 -7.08 4.78
C ILE A 176 5.62 -7.05 6.14
N MET A 177 4.30 -7.19 6.15
CA MET A 177 3.52 -7.24 7.39
C MET A 177 3.79 -8.52 8.17
N ASN A 178 3.89 -9.67 7.50
CA ASN A 178 4.25 -10.93 8.14
C ASN A 178 5.71 -10.91 8.67
N GLU A 179 6.65 -10.27 7.96
CA GLU A 179 8.01 -10.07 8.49
C GLU A 179 7.97 -9.18 9.73
N ALA A 180 7.21 -8.08 9.72
CA ALA A 180 7.07 -7.18 10.87
C ALA A 180 6.54 -7.92 12.12
N VAL A 181 5.49 -8.74 11.95
CA VAL A 181 4.93 -9.58 13.02
C VAL A 181 5.95 -10.61 13.52
N SER A 182 6.53 -11.40 12.62
CA SER A 182 7.43 -12.50 13.00
C SER A 182 8.73 -12.01 13.65
N SER A 183 9.24 -10.86 13.21
CA SER A 183 10.44 -10.23 13.77
C SER A 183 10.16 -9.40 15.03
N LYS A 184 8.89 -9.22 15.42
CA LYS A 184 8.47 -8.30 16.49
C LYS A 184 9.04 -6.90 16.28
N ALA A 185 8.96 -6.41 15.04
CA ALA A 185 9.43 -5.09 14.66
C ALA A 185 8.70 -4.00 15.46
N THR A 186 9.29 -2.80 15.53
CA THR A 186 8.53 -1.62 15.98
C THR A 186 7.84 -1.01 14.76
N ILE A 187 6.56 -0.70 14.87
CA ILE A 187 5.80 -0.04 13.82
C ILE A 187 5.35 1.35 14.26
N TYR A 188 5.25 2.24 13.29
CA TYR A 188 4.78 3.60 13.40
C TYR A 188 3.63 3.77 12.41
N ILE A 189 2.40 3.96 12.92
CA ILE A 189 1.19 4.01 12.10
C ILE A 189 0.57 5.41 12.17
N TRP A 190 0.33 6.03 11.03
CA TRP A 190 -0.39 7.30 10.92
C TRP A 190 -1.79 7.09 10.38
N GLY A 191 -2.74 7.86 10.91
CA GLY A 191 -4.15 7.81 10.53
C GLY A 191 -5.07 8.43 11.57
N SER A 192 -6.37 8.12 11.47
CA SER A 192 -7.42 8.55 12.39
C SER A 192 -7.63 7.50 13.49
N GLN A 193 -7.44 7.90 14.76
CA GLN A 193 -7.75 7.03 15.89
C GLN A 193 -9.27 6.88 16.09
N TRP A 194 -9.71 5.65 16.33
CA TRP A 194 -11.08 5.31 16.65
C TRP A 194 -11.20 4.52 17.95
N SER A 195 -12.38 4.57 18.55
CA SER A 195 -12.74 3.77 19.72
C SER A 195 -14.26 3.57 19.74
N ASP A 196 -14.68 2.34 19.98
CA ASP A 196 -16.09 1.94 20.01
C ASP A 196 -16.60 1.71 21.43
N SER A 197 -17.93 1.69 21.57
CA SER A 197 -18.60 1.55 22.86
C SER A 197 -18.36 0.20 23.55
N ASP A 198 -17.91 -0.81 22.82
CA ASP A 198 -17.55 -2.13 23.35
C ASP A 198 -16.11 -2.18 23.88
N GLY A 199 -15.37 -1.07 23.80
CA GLY A 199 -13.98 -0.95 24.24
C GLY A 199 -12.95 -1.33 23.18
N SER A 200 -13.36 -1.74 21.98
CA SER A 200 -12.44 -1.89 20.85
C SER A 200 -11.91 -0.51 20.41
N SER A 201 -10.67 -0.47 19.98
CA SER A 201 -10.02 0.77 19.54
C SER A 201 -8.88 0.47 18.59
N GLY A 202 -8.53 1.46 17.79
CA GLY A 202 -7.61 1.26 16.69
C GLY A 202 -7.34 2.51 15.89
N ILE A 203 -6.84 2.30 14.67
CA ILE A 203 -6.50 3.37 13.73
C ILE A 203 -6.94 2.99 12.31
N HIS A 204 -7.56 3.93 11.59
CA HIS A 204 -7.96 3.79 10.19
C HIS A 204 -7.44 4.99 9.37
N ASP A 205 -7.86 5.13 8.11
CA ASP A 205 -7.37 6.17 7.17
C ASP A 205 -5.85 6.12 6.97
N ILE A 206 -5.32 4.90 6.81
CA ILE A 206 -3.88 4.62 6.66
C ILE A 206 -3.47 4.73 5.19
N HIS A 207 -3.80 5.86 4.57
CA HIS A 207 -3.47 6.20 3.19
C HIS A 207 -3.34 7.72 3.06
N MET A 208 -2.97 8.23 1.87
CA MET A 208 -2.95 9.66 1.58
C MET A 208 -4.34 10.27 1.82
N ASN A 209 -4.46 11.27 2.68
CA ASN A 209 -5.74 11.87 3.11
C ASN A 209 -5.89 13.29 2.51
N GLN A 210 -5.51 13.42 1.25
CA GLN A 210 -5.58 14.64 0.47
C GLN A 210 -5.76 14.33 -1.02
N GLY A 211 -6.00 15.35 -1.83
CA GLY A 211 -6.13 15.21 -3.28
C GLY A 211 -7.39 14.49 -3.72
N SER A 212 -8.38 14.33 -2.84
CA SER A 212 -9.69 13.78 -3.17
C SER A 212 -10.62 14.86 -3.76
N SER A 213 -11.53 14.45 -4.64
CA SER A 213 -12.59 15.30 -5.17
C SER A 213 -13.97 14.71 -4.86
N GLY A 214 -15.03 15.52 -4.94
CA GLY A 214 -16.40 15.05 -4.76
C GLY A 214 -16.72 14.71 -3.31
N SER A 215 -17.29 13.53 -3.06
CA SER A 215 -17.81 13.17 -1.72
C SER A 215 -16.75 13.07 -0.62
N PHE A 216 -15.47 12.93 -0.98
CA PHE A 216 -14.35 12.82 -0.05
C PHE A 216 -13.52 14.11 0.05
N GLU A 217 -13.92 15.18 -0.64
CA GLU A 217 -13.19 16.47 -0.64
C GLU A 217 -13.10 17.07 0.77
N SER A 218 -14.11 16.87 1.62
CA SER A 218 -14.08 17.38 3.00
C SER A 218 -13.03 16.70 3.89
N GLU A 219 -12.53 15.54 3.50
CA GLU A 219 -11.50 14.79 4.23
C GLU A 219 -10.09 15.21 3.84
N ASN A 220 -9.94 16.06 2.82
CA ASN A 220 -8.64 16.59 2.43
C ASN A 220 -8.03 17.43 3.56
N GLY A 221 -6.79 17.09 3.91
CA GLY A 221 -6.00 17.88 4.86
C GLY A 221 -4.51 17.75 4.61
N THR A 222 -3.81 18.89 4.55
CA THR A 222 -2.34 18.90 4.59
C THR A 222 -1.84 18.38 5.93
N TYR A 223 -0.74 17.64 5.94
CA TYR A 223 -0.18 17.07 7.18
C TYR A 223 -1.17 16.18 7.93
N GLN A 224 -1.96 15.39 7.21
CA GLN A 224 -2.89 14.42 7.76
C GLN A 224 -2.86 13.08 7.03
N ASP A 225 -1.83 12.83 6.22
CA ASP A 225 -1.74 11.58 5.50
C ASP A 225 -1.47 10.42 6.46
N GLY A 226 -2.02 9.27 6.12
CA GLY A 226 -1.76 7.99 6.74
C GLY A 226 -0.61 7.23 6.08
N GLY A 227 -0.13 6.22 6.79
CA GLY A 227 0.99 5.39 6.32
C GLY A 227 1.58 4.56 7.45
N ILE A 228 2.51 3.67 7.10
CA ILE A 228 3.20 2.81 8.05
C ILE A 228 4.70 2.92 7.83
N VAL A 229 5.46 3.13 8.91
CA VAL A 229 6.92 2.97 8.92
C VAL A 229 7.28 1.83 9.86
N ILE A 230 8.19 0.96 9.43
CA ILE A 230 8.57 -0.25 10.15
C ILE A 230 10.06 -0.18 10.46
N GLU A 231 10.38 -0.26 11.75
CA GLU A 231 11.73 -0.36 12.28
C GLU A 231 12.04 -1.84 12.55
N PHE A 232 12.82 -2.42 11.64
CA PHE A 232 13.46 -3.71 11.84
C PHE A 232 14.81 -3.53 12.55
N SER A 233 15.37 -4.63 13.07
CA SER A 233 16.67 -4.60 13.76
C SER A 233 17.85 -4.11 12.92
N ASP A 234 17.72 -4.16 11.58
CA ASP A 234 18.80 -3.83 10.65
C ASP A 234 18.45 -2.77 9.60
N ARG A 235 17.19 -2.30 9.53
CA ARG A 235 16.72 -1.38 8.49
C ARG A 235 15.39 -0.72 8.86
N TRP A 236 15.02 0.27 8.06
CA TRP A 236 13.74 0.99 8.14
C TRP A 236 13.05 0.96 6.79
N GLU A 237 11.76 0.63 6.78
CA GLU A 237 10.94 0.56 5.56
C GLU A 237 9.65 1.37 5.74
N GLY A 238 9.21 2.07 4.70
CA GLY A 238 7.95 2.82 4.68
C GLY A 238 6.96 2.20 3.71
N VAL A 239 5.71 2.01 4.13
CA VAL A 239 4.59 1.55 3.32
C VAL A 239 3.59 2.68 3.23
N PHE A 240 3.38 3.19 2.01
CA PHE A 240 2.47 4.30 1.74
C PHE A 240 1.48 3.92 0.66
N LEU A 241 0.26 4.44 0.79
CA LEU A 241 -0.88 4.12 -0.06
C LEU A 241 -1.57 5.41 -0.49
N ALA A 242 -2.12 5.43 -1.70
CA ALA A 242 -3.07 6.44 -2.15
C ALA A 242 -4.14 5.78 -3.01
N PHE A 243 -5.31 6.39 -3.15
CA PHE A 243 -6.29 5.97 -4.14
C PHE A 243 -5.89 6.47 -5.53
N ALA A 244 -6.12 5.65 -6.56
CA ALA A 244 -5.79 6.03 -7.93
C ALA A 244 -6.51 7.31 -8.40
N THR A 245 -7.66 7.63 -7.80
CA THR A 245 -8.45 8.84 -8.09
C THR A 245 -7.94 10.10 -7.39
N GLN A 246 -6.99 9.98 -6.45
CA GLN A 246 -6.42 11.15 -5.78
C GLN A 246 -5.40 11.86 -6.67
N ALA A 247 -5.27 13.17 -6.50
CA ALA A 247 -4.37 14.01 -7.27
C ALA A 247 -2.90 13.84 -6.86
N THR A 248 -2.00 13.84 -7.84
CA THR A 248 -0.54 13.81 -7.63
C THR A 248 0.02 15.15 -7.16
N LYS A 249 -0.79 16.20 -7.17
CA LYS A 249 -0.48 17.54 -6.68
C LYS A 249 -1.68 18.13 -5.97
N THR A 250 -1.44 18.80 -4.86
CA THR A 250 -2.48 19.40 -4.02
C THR A 250 -2.15 20.85 -3.64
N ASP A 251 -3.19 21.65 -3.39
CA ASP A 251 -3.09 23.06 -3.04
C ASP A 251 -2.74 23.28 -1.55
N SER A 252 -2.75 24.51 -1.03
CA SER A 252 -2.43 24.76 0.39
C SER A 252 -3.37 24.13 1.43
N LYS A 253 -4.52 23.60 1.01
CA LYS A 253 -5.51 22.94 1.88
C LYS A 253 -5.50 21.42 1.74
N GLY A 254 -4.77 20.90 0.77
CA GLY A 254 -4.81 19.48 0.42
C GLY A 254 -5.83 19.17 -0.68
N ASP A 255 -6.46 20.18 -1.29
CA ASP A 255 -7.41 19.96 -2.39
C ASP A 255 -6.66 19.67 -3.70
N PRO A 256 -7.25 18.92 -4.66
CA PRO A 256 -6.64 18.61 -5.94
C PRO A 256 -6.15 19.85 -6.73
N ASP A 257 -4.90 19.84 -7.17
CA ASP A 257 -4.29 20.87 -8.04
C ASP A 257 -3.46 20.25 -9.19
N GLY A 258 -3.85 19.06 -9.64
CA GLY A 258 -3.14 18.29 -10.65
C GLY A 258 -3.91 17.08 -11.17
N PRO A 259 -3.31 16.30 -12.08
CA PRO A 259 -3.88 15.04 -12.55
C PRO A 259 -3.98 14.02 -11.41
N THR A 260 -4.84 13.02 -11.59
CA THR A 260 -4.93 11.89 -10.66
C THR A 260 -3.73 10.95 -10.81
N PHE A 261 -3.49 10.11 -9.81
CA PHE A 261 -2.52 9.02 -9.94
C PHE A 261 -2.87 8.08 -11.09
N ALA A 262 -4.15 7.77 -11.32
CA ALA A 262 -4.59 6.97 -12.46
C ALA A 262 -4.19 7.61 -13.79
N ALA A 263 -4.37 8.92 -13.94
CA ALA A 263 -3.99 9.63 -15.17
C ALA A 263 -2.46 9.72 -15.33
N THR A 264 -1.73 9.89 -14.23
CA THR A 264 -0.27 10.06 -14.24
C THR A 264 0.46 8.73 -14.44
N LEU A 265 0.05 7.69 -13.70
CA LEU A 265 0.68 6.38 -13.66
C LEU A 265 0.00 5.36 -14.57
N GLY A 266 -1.18 5.63 -15.12
CA GLY A 266 -1.90 4.71 -16.01
C GLY A 266 -1.51 4.80 -17.48
N GLY A 267 -0.71 5.80 -17.85
CA GLY A 267 -0.09 5.89 -19.16
C GLY A 267 -1.07 6.13 -20.32
N ASP A 268 -1.83 7.23 -20.29
CA ASP A 268 -2.54 7.67 -21.48
C ASP A 268 -1.56 8.32 -22.48
N SER A 269 -1.22 7.53 -23.51
CA SER A 269 -0.60 8.02 -24.74
C SER A 269 -1.57 8.95 -25.48
N SER A 270 -1.65 10.22 -25.09
CA SER A 270 -2.31 11.25 -25.90
C SER A 270 -1.74 12.66 -25.72
N SER A 271 -0.44 12.84 -26.02
CA SER A 271 0.16 14.06 -26.63
C SER A 271 1.68 13.87 -26.71
N SER A 272 2.44 14.17 -27.76
CA SER A 272 2.17 14.75 -29.08
C SER A 272 3.27 14.29 -30.05
N SER A 273 2.87 13.62 -31.11
CA SER A 273 3.70 13.41 -32.30
C SER A 273 3.68 14.68 -33.13
N SER A 274 4.61 15.59 -32.86
CA SER A 274 5.01 16.63 -33.81
C SER A 274 6.31 17.33 -33.39
N SER A 275 7.44 16.80 -33.85
CA SER A 275 8.46 17.64 -34.50
C SER A 275 9.46 16.77 -35.27
N SER A 276 9.72 17.24 -36.48
CA SER A 276 10.55 16.68 -37.53
C SER A 276 12.04 16.91 -37.24
N GLY A 277 12.86 15.90 -37.56
CA GLY A 277 14.21 16.03 -38.13
C GLY A 277 15.33 16.50 -37.20
N SER A 278 16.31 15.64 -36.92
CA SER A 278 17.45 15.41 -37.82
C SER A 278 18.45 14.44 -37.17
N ALA A 279 19.04 13.58 -38.00
CA ALA A 279 20.10 12.67 -37.59
C ALA A 279 21.38 13.45 -37.23
N ASP A 280 21.99 13.11 -36.10
CA ASP A 280 23.45 13.09 -36.01
C ASP A 280 23.92 12.00 -35.02
N ASN A 281 24.97 11.31 -35.42
CA ASN A 281 25.55 10.14 -34.77
C ASN A 281 26.90 10.55 -34.18
N THR A 282 27.06 10.55 -32.87
CA THR A 282 28.39 10.43 -32.24
C THR A 282 28.32 9.74 -30.87
N THR A 283 29.34 8.91 -30.67
CA THR A 283 29.57 7.83 -29.70
C THR A 283 29.90 8.26 -28.26
N SER A 284 29.57 7.35 -27.33
CA SER A 284 30.18 7.05 -26.01
C SER A 284 29.64 7.69 -24.72
N GLY A 285 29.10 6.82 -23.85
CA GLY A 285 29.34 6.85 -22.40
C GLY A 285 28.13 6.70 -21.47
N GLY A 286 27.93 5.50 -20.89
CA GLY A 286 27.21 5.31 -19.60
C GLY A 286 25.73 4.92 -19.67
N SER A 287 25.38 3.88 -18.89
CA SER A 287 24.02 3.36 -18.56
C SER A 287 23.10 2.98 -19.73
N ARG A 288 23.11 1.70 -20.11
CA ARG A 288 21.98 1.08 -20.84
C ARG A 288 20.80 0.92 -19.88
N GLN A 289 19.94 1.94 -19.82
CA GLN A 289 18.58 1.82 -19.31
C GLN A 289 17.80 0.82 -20.17
N GLY A 290 17.07 -0.09 -19.51
CA GLY A 290 16.26 -1.14 -20.12
C GLY A 290 15.22 -0.54 -21.06
N THR A 291 15.21 -1.01 -22.30
CA THR A 291 14.41 -0.43 -23.39
C THR A 291 12.92 -0.79 -23.36
N ASN A 292 12.43 -1.54 -22.36
CA ASN A 292 11.05 -2.07 -22.36
C ASN A 292 10.24 -1.73 -21.09
N GLY A 293 10.79 -0.98 -20.12
CA GLY A 293 10.07 -0.63 -18.87
C GLY A 293 9.76 -1.80 -17.93
N VAL A 294 10.00 -3.05 -18.34
CA VAL A 294 9.94 -4.24 -17.49
C VAL A 294 11.29 -4.44 -16.81
N GLY A 295 11.32 -4.67 -15.50
CA GLY A 295 12.55 -4.94 -14.75
C GLY A 295 12.33 -5.86 -13.54
N ILE A 296 13.43 -6.32 -12.94
CA ILE A 296 13.38 -7.09 -11.69
C ILE A 296 13.17 -6.13 -10.53
N GLU A 297 12.05 -6.24 -9.83
CA GLU A 297 11.67 -5.37 -8.71
C GLU A 297 12.15 -5.95 -7.38
N ALA A 298 11.94 -7.26 -7.20
CA ALA A 298 12.20 -7.94 -5.94
C ALA A 298 12.42 -9.44 -6.12
N ALA A 299 12.96 -10.10 -5.10
CA ALA A 299 13.08 -11.56 -5.08
C ALA A 299 13.06 -12.14 -3.65
N ILE A 300 12.46 -13.32 -3.48
CA ILE A 300 12.67 -14.19 -2.31
C ILE A 300 13.76 -15.18 -2.71
N VAL A 301 14.99 -14.92 -2.25
CA VAL A 301 16.19 -15.71 -2.61
C VAL A 301 16.54 -16.78 -1.57
N ASN A 302 15.85 -16.77 -0.43
CA ASN A 302 16.01 -17.70 0.67
C ASN A 302 14.62 -17.85 1.33
N PRO A 303 13.75 -18.72 0.83
CA PRO A 303 12.41 -18.89 1.38
C PRO A 303 12.43 -19.56 2.77
N VAL A 304 11.30 -19.55 3.49
CA VAL A 304 11.19 -20.24 4.78
C VAL A 304 11.18 -21.76 4.56
N GLY A 305 12.05 -22.49 5.26
CA GLY A 305 12.09 -23.95 5.21
C GLY A 305 12.91 -24.48 4.04
N ARG A 306 12.29 -25.25 3.12
CA ARG A 306 13.01 -25.80 1.96
C ARG A 306 13.10 -24.75 0.85
N ASP A 307 14.23 -24.74 0.12
CA ASP A 307 14.51 -23.79 -0.98
C ASP A 307 13.63 -23.96 -2.23
N ASP A 308 12.45 -24.58 -2.15
CA ASP A 308 11.57 -24.87 -3.30
C ASP A 308 10.54 -23.78 -3.62
N SER A 309 10.65 -22.63 -2.98
CA SER A 309 9.72 -21.50 -3.14
C SER A 309 10.42 -20.16 -3.39
N GLU A 310 11.58 -20.20 -4.04
CA GLU A 310 12.25 -18.99 -4.53
C GLU A 310 11.40 -18.29 -5.60
N ASP A 311 11.30 -16.97 -5.48
CA ASP A 311 10.46 -16.16 -6.35
C ASP A 311 11.22 -14.94 -6.84
N VAL A 312 11.08 -14.63 -8.13
CA VAL A 312 11.49 -13.34 -8.70
C VAL A 312 10.23 -12.57 -9.07
N TYR A 313 10.20 -11.30 -8.73
CA TYR A 313 9.08 -10.42 -9.06
C TYR A 313 9.53 -9.38 -10.07
N LEU A 314 8.87 -9.39 -11.22
CA LEU A 314 9.06 -8.42 -12.29
C LEU A 314 8.06 -7.29 -12.13
N MET A 315 8.45 -6.06 -12.46
CA MET A 315 7.55 -4.92 -12.56
C MET A 315 7.62 -4.34 -13.97
N ASN A 316 6.47 -4.19 -14.61
CA ASN A 316 6.34 -3.42 -15.85
C ASN A 316 5.93 -1.99 -15.50
N ARG A 317 6.86 -1.04 -15.61
CA ARG A 317 6.62 0.39 -15.37
C ARG A 317 6.13 1.13 -16.63
N SER A 318 6.00 0.44 -17.76
CA SER A 318 5.51 1.04 -19.00
C SER A 318 3.98 1.03 -19.09
N ALA A 319 3.46 1.96 -19.90
CA ALA A 319 2.04 2.07 -20.28
C ALA A 319 1.53 0.93 -21.17
N THR A 320 2.41 -0.01 -21.56
CA THR A 320 2.08 -1.07 -22.51
C THR A 320 2.27 -2.43 -21.87
N ARG A 321 1.31 -3.34 -22.10
CA ARG A 321 1.46 -4.76 -21.78
C ARG A 321 2.54 -5.39 -22.64
N HIS A 322 3.41 -6.21 -22.04
CA HIS A 322 4.47 -6.95 -22.73
C HIS A 322 4.21 -8.46 -22.71
N SER A 323 4.53 -9.14 -23.82
CA SER A 323 4.64 -10.60 -23.81
C SER A 323 5.98 -11.00 -23.20
N LEU A 324 5.97 -12.03 -22.36
CA LEU A 324 7.17 -12.61 -21.76
C LEU A 324 7.64 -13.87 -22.50
N LYS A 325 7.02 -14.20 -23.64
CA LYS A 325 7.39 -15.41 -24.40
C LYS A 325 8.86 -15.34 -24.84
N GLY A 326 9.63 -16.35 -24.47
CA GLY A 326 11.06 -16.46 -24.78
C GLY A 326 11.97 -15.60 -23.90
N TRP A 327 11.41 -14.81 -22.97
CA TRP A 327 12.23 -14.12 -21.96
C TRP A 327 12.74 -15.13 -20.94
N THR A 328 13.86 -14.83 -20.29
CA THR A 328 14.45 -15.70 -19.26
C THR A 328 14.81 -14.91 -18.01
N VAL A 329 14.71 -15.58 -16.86
CA VAL A 329 15.37 -15.16 -15.62
C VAL A 329 16.55 -16.11 -15.39
N GLU A 330 17.73 -15.55 -15.15
CA GLU A 330 18.97 -16.29 -15.05
C GLU A 330 19.76 -15.94 -13.79
N ASN A 331 20.65 -16.84 -13.37
CA ASN A 331 21.69 -16.55 -12.38
C ASN A 331 23.10 -16.55 -13.02
N GLU A 332 24.08 -16.10 -12.24
CA GLU A 332 25.50 -16.05 -12.64
C GLU A 332 26.14 -17.42 -12.93
N LYS A 333 25.49 -18.53 -12.56
CA LYS A 333 25.99 -19.90 -12.76
C LYS A 333 25.39 -20.56 -14.01
N GLY A 334 24.63 -19.81 -14.81
CA GLY A 334 23.98 -20.30 -16.03
C GLY A 334 22.69 -21.08 -15.79
N GLY A 335 22.14 -21.06 -14.57
CA GLY A 335 20.77 -21.50 -14.31
C GLY A 335 19.79 -20.52 -14.96
N SER A 336 18.70 -21.04 -15.53
CA SER A 336 17.74 -20.27 -16.32
C SER A 336 16.33 -20.81 -16.13
N GLU A 337 15.35 -19.91 -16.08
CA GLU A 337 13.91 -20.19 -16.08
C GLU A 337 13.29 -19.42 -17.25
N GLU A 338 12.62 -20.13 -18.17
CA GLU A 338 11.90 -19.48 -19.26
C GLU A 338 10.59 -18.88 -18.76
N LEU A 339 10.30 -17.66 -19.16
CA LEU A 339 9.09 -16.96 -18.76
C LEU A 339 7.94 -17.26 -19.71
N HIS A 340 6.74 -17.27 -19.15
CA HIS A 340 5.52 -17.55 -19.88
C HIS A 340 4.45 -16.49 -19.61
N GLY A 341 3.55 -16.36 -20.59
CA GLY A 341 2.43 -15.44 -20.54
C GLY A 341 2.81 -13.99 -20.87
N LYS A 342 2.18 -13.06 -20.16
CA LYS A 342 2.23 -11.63 -20.37
C LYS A 342 2.38 -10.90 -19.02
N ILE A 343 2.90 -9.68 -19.06
CA ILE A 343 2.88 -8.73 -17.94
C ILE A 343 2.16 -7.46 -18.41
N SER A 344 1.09 -7.08 -17.71
CA SER A 344 0.32 -5.89 -18.07
C SER A 344 1.06 -4.60 -17.79
N ALA A 345 0.60 -3.51 -18.39
CA ALA A 345 1.08 -2.17 -18.07
C ALA A 345 0.97 -1.91 -16.57
N HIS A 346 1.98 -1.27 -15.98
CA HIS A 346 2.00 -0.91 -14.56
C HIS A 346 1.78 -2.08 -13.58
N ALA A 347 2.03 -3.31 -14.01
CA ALA A 347 1.75 -4.51 -13.22
C ALA A 347 3.04 -5.23 -12.79
N LYS A 348 2.97 -5.88 -11.62
CA LYS A 348 3.98 -6.83 -11.15
C LYS A 348 3.56 -8.25 -11.50
N LYS A 349 4.55 -9.10 -11.80
CA LYS A 349 4.35 -10.52 -12.02
C LYS A 349 5.31 -11.33 -11.17
N ARG A 350 4.77 -12.25 -10.37
CA ARG A 350 5.54 -13.26 -9.63
C ARG A 350 5.98 -14.36 -10.60
N ILE A 351 7.27 -14.66 -10.60
CA ILE A 351 7.91 -15.73 -11.35
C ILE A 351 8.50 -16.72 -10.34
N PRO A 352 7.84 -17.86 -10.11
CA PRO A 352 8.41 -18.93 -9.31
C PRO A 352 9.63 -19.52 -10.01
N ILE A 353 10.75 -19.63 -9.30
CA ILE A 353 11.98 -20.23 -9.83
C ILE A 353 12.01 -21.71 -9.48
N LYS A 354 11.92 -22.57 -10.48
CA LYS A 354 11.81 -24.02 -10.31
C LYS A 354 12.99 -24.77 -10.92
N GLU A 355 13.42 -24.34 -12.11
CA GLU A 355 14.43 -25.03 -12.91
C GLU A 355 15.87 -24.79 -12.41
N PHE A 356 16.08 -23.75 -11.61
CA PHE A 356 17.37 -23.48 -10.98
C PHE A 356 17.22 -23.02 -9.53
N ARG A 357 18.33 -22.59 -8.91
CA ARG A 357 18.34 -22.02 -7.56
C ARG A 357 18.99 -20.64 -7.52
N LEU A 358 18.39 -19.74 -6.77
CA LEU A 358 19.00 -18.51 -6.30
C LEU A 358 19.94 -18.86 -5.14
N SER A 359 21.05 -18.13 -5.04
CA SER A 359 22.07 -18.42 -4.05
C SER A 359 21.72 -17.76 -2.73
N ASN A 360 21.65 -18.50 -1.62
CA ASN A 360 21.55 -17.91 -0.28
C ASN A 360 22.88 -17.27 0.23
N ARG A 361 23.94 -17.31 -0.59
CA ARG A 361 25.27 -16.72 -0.31
C ARG A 361 25.54 -15.44 -1.10
N GLY A 362 24.47 -14.79 -1.57
CA GLY A 362 24.57 -13.67 -2.51
C GLY A 362 24.73 -14.16 -3.96
N GLY A 363 24.45 -13.26 -4.89
CA GLY A 363 24.56 -13.52 -6.32
C GLY A 363 23.87 -12.47 -7.17
N LYS A 364 23.70 -12.79 -8.46
CA LYS A 364 23.00 -11.98 -9.46
C LYS A 364 21.75 -12.65 -9.99
N ILE A 365 20.76 -11.81 -10.33
CA ILE A 365 19.56 -12.19 -11.08
C ILE A 365 19.53 -11.34 -12.34
N VAL A 366 19.42 -11.97 -13.50
CA VAL A 366 19.43 -11.31 -14.80
C VAL A 366 18.14 -11.63 -15.53
N LEU A 367 17.41 -10.61 -15.96
CA LEU A 367 16.25 -10.73 -16.83
C LEU A 367 16.69 -10.46 -18.26
N LYS A 368 16.43 -11.40 -19.17
CA LYS A 368 16.69 -11.24 -20.60
C LYS A 368 15.42 -11.30 -21.43
N ASP A 369 15.42 -10.55 -22.53
CA ASP A 369 14.35 -10.60 -23.53
C ASP A 369 14.47 -11.84 -24.44
N ALA A 370 13.50 -11.99 -25.34
CA ALA A 370 13.45 -13.10 -26.30
C ALA A 370 14.62 -13.15 -27.30
N GLN A 371 15.39 -12.06 -27.41
CA GLN A 371 16.58 -11.98 -28.24
C GLN A 371 17.86 -12.27 -27.45
N GLY A 372 17.75 -12.52 -26.13
CA GLY A 372 18.87 -12.73 -25.21
C GLY A 372 19.52 -11.43 -24.74
N GLY A 373 18.93 -10.27 -25.02
CA GLY A 373 19.36 -8.97 -24.52
C GLY A 373 19.05 -8.82 -23.04
N VAL A 374 19.98 -8.28 -22.25
CA VAL A 374 19.74 -8.00 -20.82
C VAL A 374 18.80 -6.81 -20.69
N VAL A 375 17.66 -7.05 -20.03
CA VAL A 375 16.62 -6.05 -19.78
C VAL A 375 16.80 -5.43 -18.39
N SER A 376 17.12 -6.24 -17.38
CA SER A 376 17.36 -5.82 -16.01
C SER A 376 18.34 -6.79 -15.34
N GLU A 377 19.24 -6.27 -14.50
CA GLU A 377 20.20 -7.05 -13.73
C GLU A 377 20.25 -6.48 -12.32
N VAL A 378 20.11 -7.36 -11.34
CA VAL A 378 20.18 -6.99 -9.92
C VAL A 378 21.17 -7.90 -9.21
N SER A 379 21.79 -7.39 -8.16
CA SER A 379 22.75 -8.13 -7.33
C SER A 379 22.34 -8.05 -5.87
N TYR A 380 22.65 -9.09 -5.11
CA TYR A 380 22.43 -9.14 -3.68
C TYR A 380 23.57 -9.86 -2.96
N THR A 381 23.80 -9.48 -1.72
CA THR A 381 24.86 -9.99 -0.86
C THR A 381 24.39 -11.21 -0.04
N GLU A 382 25.34 -11.98 0.49
CA GLU A 382 25.06 -13.02 1.49
C GLU A 382 24.30 -12.46 2.70
N ARG A 383 24.65 -11.24 3.13
CA ARG A 383 23.98 -10.59 4.26
C ARG A 383 22.49 -10.35 3.98
N GLU A 384 22.14 -9.94 2.76
CA GLU A 384 20.76 -9.72 2.35
C GLU A 384 20.00 -11.04 2.25
N ALA A 385 20.61 -12.07 1.68
CA ALA A 385 20.00 -13.39 1.51
C ALA A 385 19.87 -14.22 2.80
N LYS A 386 20.58 -13.87 3.87
CA LYS A 386 20.65 -14.69 5.09
C LYS A 386 19.31 -14.90 5.81
N LYS A 387 18.37 -13.96 5.68
CA LYS A 387 17.07 -14.04 6.35
C LYS A 387 16.09 -14.84 5.50
N GLU A 388 15.62 -15.96 6.04
CA GLU A 388 14.58 -16.78 5.41
C GLU A 388 13.26 -16.01 5.27
N GLY A 389 12.55 -16.24 4.17
CA GLY A 389 11.25 -15.63 3.85
C GLY A 389 11.31 -14.15 3.48
N LYS A 390 12.50 -13.55 3.46
CA LYS A 390 12.66 -12.12 3.19
C LYS A 390 12.51 -11.82 1.71
N LEU A 391 11.66 -10.85 1.41
CA LEU A 391 11.56 -10.24 0.08
C LEU A 391 12.64 -9.16 -0.06
N LEU A 392 13.62 -9.40 -0.94
CA LEU A 392 14.66 -8.43 -1.28
C LEU A 392 14.15 -7.50 -2.36
N TYR A 393 14.12 -6.20 -2.09
CA TYR A 393 13.79 -5.18 -3.08
C TYR A 393 15.04 -4.60 -3.72
N PHE A 394 14.99 -4.40 -5.03
CA PHE A 394 16.08 -3.85 -5.80
C PHE A 394 15.71 -2.44 -6.25
N ALA A 395 16.58 -1.47 -5.98
CA ALA A 395 16.45 -0.15 -6.58
C ALA A 395 16.74 -0.30 -8.09
N ASN A 396 15.75 -0.01 -8.93
CA ASN A 396 15.91 0.07 -10.38
C ASN A 396 16.23 1.50 -10.81
#